data_AF-A0AAC9XPJ2-F1
#
_entry.id   AF-A0AAC9XPJ2-F1
#
_cell.length_a   1.000
_cell.length_b   1.000
_cell.length_c   1.000
_cell.angle_alpha   90.00
_cell.angle_beta   90.00
_cell.angle_gamma   90.00
#
_symmetry.space_group_name_H-M   'P 1'
#
loop_
_entity.id
_entity.type
_entity.pdbx_description
1 polymer ?
#
loop_
_entity_poly.entity_id
_entity_poly.type
_entity_poly.pdbx_seq_one_letter_code
_entity_poly.pdbx_strand_id
1 'polypeptide(L)'
;MATFSKTQLNVIANAVIKRLSRVPFNGTWQKIYRQLEIGQPDGAGKYLHFSGEDAVLLREMVKVEAGVDVLNLDFDVDRMAISTLTSKEKYANIRPEANYVLVKAPFMFAGKMHFDEFGLFDEQTAFRLHVDRVIDVCRQQPVSDLIIVENLDIFDAVAQGHYDSIIQQRLSSTLFIYRGGGIHSAAGPKSLLKLIQRDTCLSRKITVSAFVDLDPAGLQIACLLRGCTQLILPELAVSQPCSLLNIPQINDPSDYFKQIRQVSYLEKTALGKWKPLFTWIMKNKVSIKQQHMLTRNLMLSSVYRNS
;
A
#
# COMPACT_ATOMS: atom_id res chain seq x y z
N MET A 1 -34.34 -16.19 0.56
CA MET A 1 -33.47 -17.39 0.52
C MET A 1 -32.05 -16.95 0.81
N ALA A 2 -31.37 -17.57 1.79
CA ALA A 2 -30.09 -17.10 2.29
C ALA A 2 -28.98 -17.38 1.26
N THR A 3 -28.37 -16.32 0.72
CA THR A 3 -27.33 -16.43 -0.29
C THR A 3 -25.99 -16.74 0.37
N PHE A 4 -25.18 -17.65 -0.19
CA PHE A 4 -23.83 -17.89 0.31
C PHE A 4 -22.99 -16.60 0.28
N SER A 5 -22.34 -16.31 1.40
CA SER A 5 -21.32 -15.27 1.48
C SER A 5 -20.02 -15.71 0.79
N LYS A 6 -19.19 -14.74 0.37
CA LYS A 6 -17.87 -15.01 -0.22
C LYS A 6 -16.99 -15.90 0.66
N THR A 7 -17.03 -15.69 1.98
CA THR A 7 -16.29 -16.53 2.94
C THR A 7 -16.77 -17.98 2.93
N GLN A 8 -18.08 -18.21 2.81
CA GLN A 8 -18.64 -19.56 2.74
C GLN A 8 -18.25 -20.25 1.42
N LEU A 9 -18.33 -19.54 0.29
CA LEU A 9 -17.91 -20.07 -1.01
C LEU A 9 -16.42 -20.46 -1.02
N ASN A 10 -15.55 -19.62 -0.45
CA ASN A 10 -14.11 -19.91 -0.39
C ASN A 10 -13.78 -21.15 0.46
N VAL A 11 -14.45 -21.31 1.62
CA VAL A 11 -14.18 -22.49 2.46
C VAL A 11 -14.74 -23.76 1.83
N ILE A 12 -15.89 -23.68 1.13
CA ILE A 12 -16.45 -24.81 0.38
C ILE A 12 -15.54 -25.18 -0.79
N ALA A 13 -15.11 -24.20 -1.60
CA ALA A 13 -14.20 -24.44 -2.72
C ALA A 13 -12.90 -25.11 -2.26
N ASN A 14 -12.30 -24.62 -1.17
CA ASN A 14 -11.10 -25.23 -0.60
C ASN A 14 -11.35 -26.68 -0.13
N ALA A 15 -12.49 -26.97 0.49
CA ALA A 15 -12.84 -28.32 0.92
C ALA A 15 -13.06 -29.28 -0.26
N VAL A 16 -13.75 -28.83 -1.31
CA VAL A 16 -14.04 -29.62 -2.51
C VAL A 16 -12.79 -29.84 -3.35
N ILE A 17 -11.99 -28.80 -3.62
CA ILE A 17 -10.75 -28.89 -4.42
C ILE A 17 -9.74 -29.82 -3.75
N LYS A 18 -9.55 -29.67 -2.44
CA LYS A 18 -8.58 -30.48 -1.68
C LYS A 18 -9.14 -31.82 -1.21
N ARG A 19 -10.41 -32.14 -1.54
CA ARG A 19 -11.13 -33.35 -1.11
C ARG A 19 -10.93 -33.64 0.39
N LEU A 20 -11.11 -32.60 1.21
CA LEU A 20 -10.88 -32.74 2.65
C LEU A 20 -11.91 -33.70 3.25
N SER A 21 -11.44 -34.73 3.94
CA SER A 21 -12.31 -35.69 4.65
C SER A 21 -12.92 -35.12 5.94
N ARG A 22 -12.40 -33.98 6.41
CA ARG A 22 -12.95 -33.22 7.54
C ARG A 22 -12.54 -31.75 7.51
N VAL A 23 -13.36 -30.89 8.10
CA VAL A 23 -13.11 -29.45 8.27
C VAL A 23 -13.43 -29.03 9.70
N PRO A 24 -12.82 -27.96 10.23
CA PRO A 24 -13.15 -27.45 11.55
C PRO A 24 -14.60 -26.96 11.59
N PHE A 25 -15.38 -27.38 12.60
CA PHE A 25 -16.79 -27.03 12.74
C PHE A 25 -16.98 -25.65 13.42
N ASN A 26 -16.29 -24.65 12.87
CA ASN A 26 -16.32 -23.27 13.34
C ASN A 26 -17.57 -22.52 12.86
N GLY A 27 -17.76 -21.27 13.31
CA GLY A 27 -18.98 -20.50 13.01
C GLY A 27 -19.32 -20.34 11.52
N THR A 28 -18.35 -20.43 10.60
CA THR A 28 -18.59 -20.43 9.16
C THR A 28 -19.15 -21.77 8.69
N TRP A 29 -18.51 -22.88 9.08
CA TRP A 29 -18.98 -24.23 8.73
C TRP A 29 -20.29 -24.61 9.43
N GLN A 30 -20.57 -24.11 10.63
CA GLN A 30 -21.87 -24.26 11.27
C GLN A 30 -23.00 -23.55 10.54
N LYS A 31 -22.71 -22.43 9.86
CA LYS A 31 -23.69 -21.72 9.02
C LYS A 31 -23.91 -22.46 7.71
N ILE A 32 -22.84 -22.99 7.10
CA ILE A 32 -22.91 -23.83 5.89
C ILE A 32 -23.70 -25.10 6.19
N TYR A 33 -23.39 -25.79 7.28
CA TYR A 33 -24.09 -27.00 7.71
C TYR A 33 -25.57 -26.74 8.00
N ARG A 34 -25.92 -25.64 8.66
CA ARG A 34 -27.33 -25.25 8.86
C ARG A 34 -28.09 -24.95 7.57
N GLN A 35 -27.39 -24.64 6.50
CA GLN A 35 -27.99 -24.29 5.21
C GLN A 35 -28.09 -25.48 4.27
N LEU A 36 -27.08 -26.35 4.28
CA LEU A 36 -26.96 -27.47 3.34
C LEU A 36 -27.19 -28.84 3.96
N GLU A 37 -26.98 -28.96 5.27
CA GLU A 37 -27.07 -30.22 6.03
C GLU A 37 -26.17 -31.35 5.48
N ILE A 38 -25.02 -30.97 4.88
CA ILE A 38 -24.06 -31.90 4.30
C ILE A 38 -22.89 -32.16 5.25
N GLY A 39 -22.51 -33.43 5.40
CA GLY A 39 -21.48 -33.91 6.32
C GLY A 39 -22.02 -34.27 7.70
N GLN A 40 -21.16 -34.82 8.56
CA GLN A 40 -21.52 -35.26 9.90
C GLN A 40 -20.62 -34.61 10.97
N PRO A 41 -21.17 -33.86 11.94
CA PRO A 41 -20.40 -33.37 13.07
C PRO A 41 -19.83 -34.54 13.88
N ASP A 42 -18.58 -34.41 14.35
CA ASP A 42 -18.01 -35.37 15.28
C ASP A 42 -18.74 -35.31 16.64
N GLY A 43 -18.70 -36.40 17.41
CA GLY A 43 -19.37 -36.47 18.72
C GLY A 43 -18.89 -35.42 19.74
N ALA A 44 -17.75 -34.79 19.48
CA ALA A 44 -17.20 -33.70 20.30
C ALA A 44 -17.52 -32.29 19.77
N GLY A 45 -18.20 -32.16 18.61
CA GLY A 45 -18.59 -30.90 17.98
C GLY A 45 -17.44 -30.03 17.47
N LYS A 46 -16.24 -30.58 17.28
CA LYS A 46 -15.02 -29.89 16.82
C LYS A 46 -14.83 -29.95 15.31
N TYR A 47 -15.29 -31.00 14.65
CA TYR A 47 -15.08 -31.21 13.23
C TYR A 47 -16.37 -31.61 12.52
N LEU A 48 -16.47 -31.23 11.25
CA LEU A 48 -17.48 -31.71 10.32
C LEU A 48 -16.78 -32.67 9.36
N HIS A 49 -17.21 -33.93 9.36
CA HIS A 49 -16.68 -34.99 8.52
C HIS A 49 -17.47 -35.11 7.23
N PHE A 50 -16.77 -35.40 6.14
CA PHE A 50 -17.37 -35.57 4.82
C PHE A 50 -17.14 -36.99 4.30
N SER A 51 -18.21 -37.59 3.78
CA SER A 51 -18.15 -38.79 2.95
C SER A 51 -17.54 -38.47 1.57
N GLY A 52 -17.21 -39.50 0.79
CA GLY A 52 -16.76 -39.31 -0.59
C GLY A 52 -17.83 -38.65 -1.48
N GLU A 53 -19.10 -38.85 -1.16
CA GLU A 53 -20.26 -38.33 -1.91
C GLU A 53 -20.59 -36.88 -1.50
N ASP A 54 -20.29 -36.50 -0.26
CA ASP A 54 -20.56 -35.17 0.30
C ASP A 54 -19.81 -34.05 -0.44
N ALA A 55 -18.61 -34.33 -0.96
CA ALA A 55 -17.84 -33.36 -1.73
C ALA A 55 -18.50 -33.05 -3.09
N VAL A 56 -19.18 -34.04 -3.68
CA VAL A 56 -19.95 -33.86 -4.92
C VAL A 56 -21.21 -33.06 -4.62
N LEU A 57 -21.91 -33.42 -3.55
CA LEU A 57 -23.14 -32.77 -3.11
C LEU A 57 -22.90 -31.29 -2.73
N LEU A 58 -21.81 -30.98 -2.01
CA LEU A 58 -21.41 -29.60 -1.68
C LEU A 58 -21.20 -28.73 -2.94
N ARG A 59 -20.59 -29.31 -3.97
CA ARG A 59 -20.36 -28.62 -5.24
C ARG A 59 -21.66 -28.38 -5.99
N GLU A 60 -22.53 -29.38 -6.07
CA GLU A 60 -23.81 -29.28 -6.76
C GLU A 60 -24.74 -28.26 -6.10
N MET A 61 -24.81 -28.25 -4.77
CA MET A 61 -25.62 -27.28 -4.04
C MET A 61 -25.12 -25.84 -4.22
N VAL A 62 -23.80 -25.62 -4.28
CA VAL A 62 -23.27 -24.29 -4.62
C VAL A 62 -23.56 -23.90 -6.08
N LYS A 63 -23.52 -24.85 -7.02
CA LYS A 63 -23.92 -24.58 -8.40
C LYS A 63 -25.39 -24.16 -8.50
N VAL A 64 -26.27 -24.84 -7.80
CA VAL A 64 -27.72 -24.57 -7.81
C VAL A 64 -28.03 -23.24 -7.12
N GLU A 65 -27.44 -22.97 -5.95
CA GLU A 65 -27.78 -21.78 -5.16
C GLU A 65 -27.01 -20.50 -5.56
N ALA A 66 -25.74 -20.63 -5.95
CA ALA A 66 -24.90 -19.49 -6.31
C ALA A 66 -24.78 -19.29 -7.83
N GLY A 67 -25.18 -20.28 -8.64
CA GLY A 67 -25.01 -20.25 -10.10
C GLY A 67 -23.57 -20.43 -10.55
N VAL A 68 -22.68 -20.92 -9.67
CA VAL A 68 -21.23 -20.98 -9.94
C VAL A 68 -20.66 -22.35 -9.59
N ASP A 69 -19.81 -22.88 -10.46
CA ASP A 69 -19.02 -24.09 -10.20
C ASP A 69 -17.77 -23.75 -9.37
N VAL A 70 -17.71 -24.25 -8.12
CA VAL A 70 -16.56 -24.06 -7.22
C VAL A 70 -15.24 -24.63 -7.73
N LEU A 71 -15.25 -25.54 -8.72
CA LEU A 71 -14.02 -26.00 -9.36
C LEU A 71 -13.51 -25.08 -10.47
N ASN A 72 -14.38 -24.22 -11.03
CA ASN A 72 -14.03 -23.25 -12.07
C ASN A 72 -13.97 -21.81 -11.53
N LEU A 73 -14.06 -21.66 -10.20
CA LEU A 73 -13.91 -20.39 -9.51
C LEU A 73 -12.42 -20.05 -9.38
N ASP A 74 -11.88 -19.41 -10.41
CA ASP A 74 -10.68 -18.62 -10.25
C ASP A 74 -11.06 -17.23 -9.74
N PHE A 75 -10.74 -16.94 -8.48
CA PHE A 75 -10.99 -15.63 -7.88
C PHE A 75 -9.89 -14.62 -8.22
N ASP A 76 -8.77 -15.05 -8.81
CA ASP A 76 -7.62 -14.20 -9.17
C ASP A 76 -7.72 -13.60 -10.59
N VAL A 77 -8.89 -13.66 -11.23
CA VAL A 77 -9.18 -12.97 -12.49
C VAL A 77 -9.79 -11.58 -12.30
N ASP A 78 -9.55 -10.73 -13.30
CA ASP A 78 -10.03 -9.35 -13.39
C ASP A 78 -11.58 -9.27 -13.38
N ARG A 79 -12.13 -8.16 -12.86
CA ARG A 79 -13.58 -7.92 -12.78
C ARG A 79 -14.28 -7.99 -14.13
N MET A 80 -13.60 -7.55 -15.20
CA MET A 80 -14.12 -7.64 -16.56
C MET A 80 -14.17 -9.07 -17.11
N ALA A 81 -13.33 -9.98 -16.62
CA ALA A 81 -13.41 -11.40 -16.97
C ALA A 81 -14.47 -12.14 -16.12
N ILE A 82 -14.85 -11.59 -14.96
CA ILE A 82 -15.91 -12.13 -14.10
C ILE A 82 -17.30 -11.67 -14.54
N SER A 83 -17.42 -10.52 -15.22
CA SER A 83 -18.70 -10.04 -15.75
C SER A 83 -19.24 -10.89 -16.91
N THR A 84 -18.36 -11.59 -17.64
CA THR A 84 -18.74 -12.61 -18.64
C THR A 84 -19.24 -13.92 -18.02
N LEU A 85 -18.91 -14.19 -16.76
CA LEU A 85 -19.28 -15.43 -16.06
C LEU A 85 -20.45 -15.23 -15.08
N THR A 86 -20.62 -14.04 -14.50
CA THR A 86 -21.68 -13.76 -13.52
C THR A 86 -22.16 -12.32 -13.59
N SER A 87 -23.46 -12.09 -13.33
CA SER A 87 -24.07 -10.75 -13.23
C SER A 87 -23.76 -10.01 -11.92
N LYS A 88 -22.84 -10.52 -11.09
CA LYS A 88 -22.50 -9.97 -9.76
C LYS A 88 -21.00 -9.62 -9.70
N GLU A 89 -20.64 -8.44 -10.20
CA GLU A 89 -19.27 -7.87 -10.25
C GLU A 89 -18.50 -7.84 -8.92
N LYS A 90 -19.15 -8.08 -7.79
CA LYS A 90 -18.57 -8.02 -6.44
C LYS A 90 -17.72 -9.26 -6.06
N TYR A 91 -17.60 -10.25 -6.93
CA TYR A 91 -16.88 -11.50 -6.64
C TYR A 91 -15.37 -11.49 -6.96
N ALA A 92 -14.85 -10.54 -7.75
CA ALA A 92 -13.41 -10.44 -8.02
C ALA A 92 -12.59 -10.13 -6.74
N ASN A 93 -11.46 -10.83 -6.56
CA ASN A 93 -10.58 -10.62 -5.40
C ASN A 93 -9.65 -9.42 -5.57
N ILE A 94 -9.48 -8.92 -6.79
CA ILE A 94 -8.70 -7.72 -7.09
C ILE A 94 -9.64 -6.51 -7.02
N ARG A 95 -9.45 -5.65 -6.02
CA ARG A 95 -10.05 -4.31 -6.06
C ARG A 95 -9.46 -3.61 -7.29
N PRO A 96 -10.24 -2.93 -8.14
CA PRO A 96 -9.73 -2.19 -9.30
C PRO A 96 -8.58 -1.25 -8.94
N GLU A 97 -8.51 -0.77 -7.71
CA GLU A 97 -7.45 0.10 -7.20
C GLU A 97 -6.15 -0.61 -6.80
N ALA A 98 -6.15 -1.93 -6.62
CA ALA A 98 -4.98 -2.65 -6.13
C ALA A 98 -3.80 -2.63 -7.11
N ASN A 99 -4.07 -2.37 -8.39
CA ASN A 99 -3.07 -2.26 -9.43
C ASN A 99 -2.89 -0.81 -9.95
N TYR A 100 -3.43 0.19 -9.25
CA TYR A 100 -3.26 1.58 -9.64
C TYR A 100 -2.52 2.37 -8.57
N VAL A 101 -1.81 3.38 -9.02
CA VAL A 101 -1.08 4.34 -8.18
C VAL A 101 -1.41 5.76 -8.63
N LEU A 102 -1.44 6.70 -7.68
CA LEU A 102 -1.43 8.13 -8.01
C LEU A 102 0.02 8.56 -8.17
N VAL A 103 0.29 9.27 -9.27
CA VAL A 103 1.63 9.66 -9.71
C VAL A 103 1.63 11.15 -10.05
N LYS A 104 2.65 11.87 -9.58
CA LYS A 104 3.03 13.19 -10.11
C LYS A 104 4.45 13.11 -10.67
N ALA A 105 4.68 13.76 -11.81
CA ALA A 105 6.00 13.79 -12.45
C ALA A 105 6.36 15.24 -12.81
N PRO A 106 7.16 15.94 -11.97
CA PRO A 106 7.54 17.33 -12.22
C PRO A 106 8.36 17.51 -13.51
N PHE A 107 9.02 16.46 -14.00
CA PHE A 107 9.85 16.55 -15.20
C PHE A 107 9.10 16.51 -16.51
N MET A 108 7.81 16.15 -16.52
CA MET A 108 6.96 16.28 -17.71
C MET A 108 6.80 17.74 -18.15
N PHE A 109 7.32 18.69 -17.36
CA PHE A 109 7.23 20.14 -17.57
C PHE A 109 8.55 20.80 -18.02
N ALA A 110 9.64 20.03 -18.18
CA ALA A 110 10.99 20.56 -18.45
C ALA A 110 11.27 20.97 -19.91
N GLY A 111 10.31 21.56 -20.64
CA GLY A 111 10.68 22.34 -21.84
C GLY A 111 9.71 22.41 -23.02
N LYS A 112 8.56 21.73 -22.99
CA LYS A 112 7.44 22.06 -23.89
C LYS A 112 6.17 21.98 -23.07
N MET A 113 5.68 23.14 -22.63
CA MET A 113 4.31 23.27 -22.16
C MET A 113 3.39 22.81 -23.28
N HIS A 114 3.02 21.54 -23.25
CA HIS A 114 1.71 21.15 -23.71
C HIS A 114 0.80 21.36 -22.50
N PHE A 115 0.48 22.62 -22.21
CA PHE A 115 -0.91 22.84 -21.82
C PHE A 115 -1.69 22.21 -22.98
N ASP A 116 -2.48 21.19 -22.68
CA ASP A 116 -3.57 20.90 -23.59
C ASP A 116 -4.39 22.17 -23.73
N GLU A 117 -5.26 22.25 -24.74
CA GLU A 117 -6.11 23.44 -24.95
C GLU A 117 -6.94 23.81 -23.70
N PHE A 118 -7.04 22.89 -22.74
CA PHE A 118 -7.76 23.02 -21.48
C PHE A 118 -6.89 23.45 -20.27
N GLY A 119 -5.56 23.47 -20.37
CA GLY A 119 -4.66 23.84 -19.28
C GLY A 119 -4.67 22.85 -18.10
N LEU A 120 -4.99 21.58 -18.32
CA LEU A 120 -5.18 20.55 -17.28
C LEU A 120 -3.90 19.78 -16.94
N PHE A 121 -2.80 20.03 -17.65
CA PHE A 121 -1.50 19.37 -17.45
C PHE A 121 -0.46 20.35 -16.89
N ASP A 122 -0.39 20.46 -15.57
CA ASP A 122 0.57 21.26 -14.82
C ASP A 122 1.18 20.48 -13.63
N GLU A 123 2.00 21.16 -12.82
CA GLU A 123 2.62 20.59 -11.61
C GLU A 123 1.61 20.12 -10.54
N GLN A 124 0.35 20.55 -10.65
CA GLN A 124 -0.74 20.15 -9.78
C GLN A 124 -1.44 18.89 -10.28
N THR A 125 -1.29 18.53 -11.56
CA THR A 125 -1.90 17.35 -12.16
C THR A 125 -1.35 16.05 -11.60
N ALA A 126 -2.24 15.24 -11.02
CA ALA A 126 -1.97 13.88 -10.59
C ALA A 126 -2.58 12.87 -11.57
N PHE A 127 -1.80 11.83 -11.91
CA PHE A 127 -2.22 10.76 -12.79
C PHE A 127 -2.52 9.50 -12.00
N ARG A 128 -3.70 8.91 -12.24
CA ARG A 128 -4.00 7.56 -11.77
C ARG A 128 -3.59 6.55 -12.82
N LEU A 129 -2.46 5.87 -12.61
CA LEU A 129 -1.87 4.96 -13.58
C LEU A 129 -1.88 3.52 -13.09
N HIS A 130 -2.04 2.57 -14.02
CA HIS A 130 -1.79 1.17 -13.73
C HIS A 130 -0.30 0.97 -13.41
N VAL A 131 0.03 0.09 -12.47
CA VAL A 131 1.40 -0.16 -12.01
C VAL A 131 2.32 -0.52 -13.17
N ASP A 132 1.89 -1.36 -14.10
CA ASP A 132 2.69 -1.74 -15.28
C ASP A 132 3.04 -0.55 -16.16
N ARG A 133 2.13 0.42 -16.32
CA ARG A 133 2.40 1.64 -17.08
C ARG A 133 3.49 2.48 -16.41
N VAL A 134 3.51 2.53 -15.08
CA VAL A 134 4.57 3.22 -14.33
C VAL A 134 5.90 2.51 -14.50
N ILE A 135 5.93 1.18 -14.51
CA ILE A 135 7.13 0.40 -14.80
C ILE A 135 7.67 0.71 -16.21
N ASP A 136 6.81 0.79 -17.21
CA ASP A 136 7.23 1.14 -18.57
C ASP A 136 7.82 2.55 -18.66
N VAL A 137 7.20 3.53 -17.99
CA VAL A 137 7.74 4.89 -17.88
C VAL A 137 9.12 4.85 -17.21
N CYS A 138 9.26 4.14 -16.10
CA CYS A 138 10.53 3.96 -15.40
C CYS A 138 11.64 3.33 -16.28
N ARG A 139 11.28 2.47 -17.24
CA ARG A 139 12.22 1.87 -18.20
C ARG A 139 12.60 2.84 -19.32
N GLN A 140 11.61 3.50 -19.91
CA GLN A 140 11.76 4.29 -21.15
C GLN A 140 12.24 5.73 -20.90
N GLN A 141 11.92 6.28 -19.73
CA GLN A 141 12.23 7.67 -19.37
C GLN A 141 13.41 7.73 -18.39
N PRO A 142 14.10 8.87 -18.25
CA PRO A 142 15.21 9.03 -17.33
C PRO A 142 14.77 9.18 -15.87
N VAL A 143 13.85 8.33 -15.39
CA VAL A 143 13.42 8.30 -13.98
C VAL A 143 14.50 7.64 -13.13
N SER A 144 15.04 8.39 -12.16
CA SER A 144 16.06 7.91 -11.21
C SER A 144 15.56 7.88 -9.76
N ASP A 145 14.45 8.55 -9.46
CA ASP A 145 13.97 8.70 -8.09
C ASP A 145 12.46 8.46 -8.01
N LEU A 146 12.05 7.67 -7.00
CA LEU A 146 10.66 7.50 -6.60
C LEU A 146 10.50 8.00 -5.17
N ILE A 147 9.73 9.08 -4.99
CA ILE A 147 9.40 9.62 -3.66
C ILE A 147 8.00 9.18 -3.27
N ILE A 148 7.90 8.31 -2.27
CA ILE A 148 6.63 7.84 -1.72
C ILE A 148 6.15 8.85 -0.67
N VAL A 149 4.98 9.46 -0.90
CA VAL A 149 4.40 10.51 -0.05
C VAL A 149 3.30 9.92 0.83
N GLU A 150 3.35 10.19 2.13
CA GLU A 150 2.43 9.63 3.12
C GLU A 150 0.99 10.17 3.02
N ASN A 151 0.85 11.49 2.98
CA ASN A 151 -0.44 12.17 3.08
C ASN A 151 -0.89 12.71 1.72
N LEU A 152 -2.20 12.66 1.43
CA LEU A 152 -2.74 12.97 0.10
C LEU A 152 -2.69 14.48 -0.20
N ASP A 153 -3.05 15.30 0.77
CA ASP A 153 -2.92 16.77 0.72
C ASP A 153 -1.47 17.21 0.46
N ILE A 154 -0.51 16.51 1.08
CA ILE A 154 0.91 16.73 0.84
C ILE A 154 1.33 16.27 -0.55
N PHE A 155 0.81 15.13 -1.01
CA PHE A 155 1.01 14.66 -2.38
C PHE A 155 0.51 15.71 -3.40
N ASP A 156 -0.63 16.33 -3.14
CA ASP A 156 -1.17 17.37 -4.00
C ASP A 156 -0.29 18.64 -3.98
N ALA A 157 0.29 18.97 -2.82
CA ALA A 157 1.13 20.17 -2.64
C ALA A 157 2.64 19.94 -2.83
N VAL A 158 3.13 18.74 -3.21
CA VAL A 158 4.59 18.46 -3.25
C VAL A 158 5.39 19.41 -4.15
N ALA A 159 4.80 19.93 -5.23
CA ALA A 159 5.48 20.88 -6.11
C ALA A 159 5.84 22.20 -5.39
N GLN A 160 5.13 22.55 -4.32
CA GLN A 160 5.35 23.75 -3.52
C GLN A 160 6.45 23.56 -2.45
N GLY A 161 7.05 22.36 -2.36
CA GLY A 161 8.09 22.06 -1.38
C GLY A 161 9.37 22.85 -1.62
N HIS A 162 9.97 23.34 -0.53
CA HIS A 162 11.29 23.97 -0.57
C HIS A 162 12.36 22.90 -0.42
N TYR A 163 12.90 22.43 -1.54
CA TYR A 163 13.88 21.36 -1.58
C TYR A 163 15.31 21.88 -1.62
N ASP A 164 16.23 21.15 -0.98
CA ASP A 164 17.66 21.45 -1.10
C ASP A 164 18.16 21.28 -2.55
N SER A 165 19.37 21.77 -2.83
CA SER A 165 19.93 21.74 -4.18
C SER A 165 20.08 20.32 -4.75
N ILE A 166 20.28 19.31 -3.90
CA ILE A 166 20.48 17.92 -4.30
C ILE A 166 19.15 17.29 -4.75
N ILE A 167 18.08 17.50 -3.99
CA ILE A 167 16.74 17.05 -4.40
C ILE A 167 16.28 17.86 -5.60
N GLN A 168 16.47 19.19 -5.59
CA GLN A 168 16.03 20.08 -6.67
C GLN A 168 16.58 19.63 -8.03
N GLN A 169 17.84 19.25 -8.11
CA GLN A 169 18.45 18.72 -9.35
C GLN A 169 17.79 17.41 -9.81
N ARG A 170 17.42 16.53 -8.88
CA ARG A 170 16.78 15.23 -9.14
C ARG A 170 15.29 15.33 -9.44
N LEU A 171 14.62 16.45 -9.17
CA LEU A 171 13.18 16.59 -9.46
C LEU A 171 12.88 16.37 -10.96
N SER A 172 13.83 16.71 -11.84
CA SER A 172 13.79 16.45 -13.28
C SER A 172 13.80 14.96 -13.68
N SER A 173 14.00 14.05 -12.72
CA SER A 173 14.00 12.60 -12.90
C SER A 173 13.21 11.88 -11.80
N THR A 174 12.36 12.61 -11.08
CA THR A 174 11.60 12.11 -9.93
C THR A 174 10.13 11.82 -10.28
N LEU A 175 9.62 10.69 -9.79
CA LEU A 175 8.19 10.44 -9.67
C LEU A 175 7.76 10.50 -8.21
N PHE A 176 6.76 11.32 -7.90
CA PHE A 176 6.06 11.28 -6.63
C PHE A 176 4.93 10.28 -6.70
N ILE A 177 4.83 9.42 -5.69
CA ILE A 177 3.80 8.37 -5.60
C ILE A 177 3.07 8.51 -4.26
N TYR A 178 1.76 8.64 -4.29
CA TYR A 178 0.98 8.57 -3.05
C TYR A 178 1.01 7.16 -2.47
N ARG A 179 1.29 7.00 -1.18
CA ARG A 179 1.39 5.68 -0.52
C ARG A 179 0.08 4.88 -0.50
N GLY A 180 -1.06 5.53 -0.72
CA GLY A 180 -2.40 4.97 -0.52
C GLY A 180 -2.93 5.15 0.90
N GLY A 181 -4.23 5.39 1.00
CA GLY A 181 -4.98 5.68 2.22
C GLY A 181 -6.44 6.00 1.87
N GLY A 182 -7.37 5.74 2.79
CA GLY A 182 -8.79 5.98 2.56
C GLY A 182 -9.33 5.24 1.32
N ILE A 183 -9.79 6.01 0.32
CA ILE A 183 -10.32 5.52 -0.96
C ILE A 183 -9.23 5.07 -1.95
N HIS A 184 -7.95 5.26 -1.66
CA HIS A 184 -6.86 4.81 -2.52
C HIS A 184 -6.13 3.61 -1.89
N SER A 185 -6.03 2.51 -2.62
CA SER A 185 -5.40 1.29 -2.11
C SER A 185 -3.88 1.42 -1.94
N ALA A 186 -3.39 1.10 -0.73
CA ALA A 186 -1.96 0.92 -0.46
C ALA A 186 -1.35 -0.33 -1.13
N ALA A 187 -2.16 -1.16 -1.81
CA ALA A 187 -1.66 -2.32 -2.53
C ALA A 187 -0.92 -1.95 -3.83
N GLY A 188 -1.35 -0.89 -4.52
CA GLY A 188 -0.71 -0.42 -5.76
C GLY A 188 0.75 -0.04 -5.57
N PRO A 189 1.08 0.90 -4.65
CA PRO A 189 2.46 1.29 -4.39
C PRO A 189 3.32 0.12 -3.90
N LYS A 190 2.76 -0.79 -3.09
CA LYS A 190 3.46 -2.01 -2.66
C LYS A 190 3.78 -2.94 -3.84
N SER A 191 2.84 -3.09 -4.78
CA SER A 191 3.04 -3.87 -6.00
C SER A 191 4.11 -3.24 -6.89
N LEU A 192 4.04 -1.93 -7.11
CA LEU A 192 5.03 -1.16 -7.86
C LEU A 192 6.44 -1.36 -7.31
N LEU A 193 6.65 -1.14 -6.00
CA LEU A 193 7.96 -1.32 -5.37
C LEU A 193 8.45 -2.76 -5.44
N LYS A 194 7.54 -3.75 -5.36
CA LYS A 194 7.89 -5.17 -5.54
C LYS A 194 8.38 -5.47 -6.95
N LEU A 195 7.76 -4.88 -7.97
CA LEU A 195 8.16 -5.05 -9.37
C LEU A 195 9.50 -4.34 -9.66
N ILE A 196 9.67 -3.10 -9.20
CA ILE A 196 10.94 -2.35 -9.33
C ILE A 196 12.09 -3.15 -8.70
N GLN A 197 11.89 -3.73 -7.52
CA GLN A 197 12.93 -4.48 -6.81
C GLN A 197 13.23 -5.86 -7.40
N ARG A 198 12.30 -6.44 -8.17
CA ARG A 198 12.52 -7.70 -8.90
C ARG A 198 13.25 -7.48 -10.22
N ASP A 199 13.08 -6.32 -10.83
CA ASP A 199 13.77 -5.91 -12.04
C ASP A 199 15.19 -5.41 -11.68
N THR A 200 16.22 -6.14 -12.12
CA THR A 200 17.62 -5.85 -11.76
C THR A 200 18.13 -4.55 -12.37
N CYS A 201 17.57 -4.11 -13.50
CA CYS A 201 17.92 -2.84 -14.11
C CYS A 201 17.28 -1.70 -13.32
N LEU A 202 15.98 -1.79 -13.05
CA LEU A 202 15.25 -0.74 -12.33
C LEU A 202 15.70 -0.61 -10.87
N SER A 203 15.95 -1.72 -10.18
CA SER A 203 16.40 -1.69 -8.77
C SER A 203 17.76 -1.02 -8.56
N ARG A 204 18.62 -0.96 -9.59
CA ARG A 204 19.89 -0.21 -9.56
C ARG A 204 19.74 1.23 -10.04
N LYS A 205 18.81 1.49 -10.95
CA LYS A 205 18.54 2.79 -11.54
C LYS A 205 17.76 3.71 -10.59
N ILE A 206 16.79 3.15 -9.86
CA ILE A 206 15.80 3.91 -9.11
C ILE A 206 16.13 3.90 -7.62
N THR A 207 16.31 5.11 -7.09
CA THR A 207 16.33 5.37 -5.65
C THR A 207 14.90 5.50 -5.13
N VAL A 208 14.56 4.76 -4.08
CA VAL A 208 13.25 4.86 -3.42
C VAL A 208 13.41 5.64 -2.12
N SER A 209 12.68 6.75 -2.03
CA SER A 209 12.70 7.69 -0.92
C SER A 209 11.32 7.77 -0.28
N ALA A 210 11.26 7.97 1.03
CA ALA A 210 10.01 8.18 1.75
C ALA A 210 9.90 9.62 2.22
N PHE A 211 8.83 10.31 1.84
CA PHE A 211 8.41 11.58 2.42
C PHE A 211 7.21 11.32 3.31
N VAL A 212 7.44 11.36 4.61
CA VAL A 212 6.52 10.90 5.67
C VAL A 212 6.51 11.92 6.81
N ASP A 213 5.57 11.78 7.74
CA ASP A 213 5.62 12.55 8.99
C ASP A 213 6.94 12.27 9.73
N LEU A 214 7.52 13.29 10.36
CA LEU A 214 8.72 13.14 11.17
C LEU A 214 8.31 12.71 12.57
N ASP A 215 7.98 11.42 12.68
CA ASP A 215 7.55 10.75 13.90
C ASP A 215 7.84 9.23 13.83
N PRO A 216 7.59 8.46 14.90
CA PRO A 216 7.77 7.00 14.86
C PRO A 216 6.96 6.28 13.78
N ALA A 217 5.73 6.70 13.48
CA ALA A 217 4.88 6.08 12.48
C ALA A 217 5.41 6.30 11.05
N GLY A 218 5.79 7.53 10.72
CA GLY A 218 6.43 7.87 9.45
C GLY A 218 7.74 7.11 9.25
N LEU A 219 8.59 7.04 10.28
CA LEU A 219 9.83 6.26 10.20
C LEU A 219 9.56 4.75 10.04
N GLN A 220 8.53 4.20 10.69
CA GLN A 220 8.10 2.82 10.47
C GLN A 220 7.62 2.61 9.02
N ILE A 221 6.83 3.53 8.47
CA ILE A 221 6.38 3.47 7.08
C ILE A 221 7.59 3.39 6.15
N ALA A 222 8.56 4.29 6.30
CA ALA A 222 9.79 4.28 5.51
C ALA A 222 10.56 2.94 5.64
N CYS A 223 10.64 2.37 6.84
CA CYS A 223 11.29 1.07 7.05
C CYS A 223 10.58 -0.10 6.35
N LEU A 224 9.24 -0.04 6.25
CA LEU A 224 8.41 -1.08 5.63
C LEU A 224 8.32 -0.95 4.11
N LEU A 225 8.65 0.22 3.55
CA LEU A 225 8.70 0.43 2.11
C LEU A 225 9.87 -0.37 1.51
N ARG A 226 9.52 -1.26 0.57
CA ARG A 226 10.49 -2.17 -0.04
C ARG A 226 11.48 -1.37 -0.89
N GLY A 227 12.77 -1.56 -0.64
CA GLY A 227 13.84 -0.87 -1.36
C GLY A 227 14.04 0.58 -0.92
N CYS A 228 13.33 1.07 0.10
CA CYS A 228 13.49 2.44 0.58
C CYS A 228 14.87 2.64 1.19
N THR A 229 15.63 3.58 0.63
CA THR A 229 17.00 3.91 1.03
C THR A 229 17.15 5.33 1.54
N GLN A 230 16.16 6.22 1.34
CA GLN A 230 16.22 7.61 1.79
C GLN A 230 14.96 8.06 2.52
N LEU A 231 15.12 9.02 3.44
CA LEU A 231 14.04 9.83 4.00
C LEU A 231 14.13 11.25 3.43
N ILE A 232 13.00 11.86 3.11
CA ILE A 232 12.87 13.29 2.86
C ILE A 232 12.31 13.92 4.12
N LEU A 233 13.05 14.86 4.71
CA LEU A 233 12.71 15.50 5.99
C LEU A 233 13.33 16.90 6.07
N PRO A 234 12.94 17.75 7.04
CA PRO A 234 13.55 19.06 7.21
C PRO A 234 15.06 18.95 7.49
N GLU A 235 15.88 19.70 6.74
CA GLU A 235 17.34 19.74 6.88
C GLU A 235 17.76 20.04 8.34
N LEU A 236 17.02 20.93 8.99
CA LEU A 236 17.20 21.26 10.41
C LEU A 236 17.09 20.06 11.35
N ALA A 237 16.35 18.99 11.01
CA ALA A 237 16.27 17.79 11.87
C ALA A 237 17.63 17.08 11.98
N VAL A 238 18.53 17.33 11.02
CA VAL A 238 19.89 16.77 10.97
C VAL A 238 20.92 17.80 11.42
N SER A 239 20.86 19.02 10.87
CA SER A 239 21.89 20.03 11.11
C SER A 239 21.70 20.78 12.42
N GLN A 240 20.45 21.11 12.79
CA GLN A 240 20.12 21.94 13.94
C GLN A 240 18.81 21.50 14.63
N PRO A 241 18.75 20.27 15.19
CA PRO A 241 17.51 19.69 15.71
C PRO A 241 16.84 20.52 16.81
N CYS A 242 17.62 21.24 17.63
CA CYS A 242 17.08 22.15 18.64
C CYS A 242 16.37 23.35 18.00
N SER A 243 16.94 23.93 16.94
CA SER A 243 16.32 25.04 16.20
C SER A 243 14.98 24.62 15.59
N LEU A 244 14.90 23.38 15.05
CA LEU A 244 13.65 22.84 14.53
C LEU A 244 12.56 22.80 15.61
N LEU A 245 12.87 22.28 16.81
CA LEU A 245 11.88 22.16 17.90
C LEU A 245 11.50 23.50 18.53
N ASN A 246 12.31 24.54 18.37
CA ASN A 246 11.99 25.90 18.82
C ASN A 246 10.93 26.59 17.96
N ILE A 247 10.61 26.04 16.78
CA ILE A 247 9.55 26.58 15.93
C ILE A 247 8.20 26.39 16.65
N PRO A 248 7.46 27.46 16.98
CA PRO A 248 6.25 27.35 17.78
C PRO A 248 5.22 26.45 17.11
N GLN A 249 4.63 25.49 17.84
CA GLN A 249 3.60 24.55 17.33
C GLN A 249 4.08 23.63 16.19
N ILE A 250 5.38 23.44 16.00
CA ILE A 250 5.88 22.48 15.00
C ILE A 250 5.66 21.02 15.42
N ASN A 251 5.70 20.77 16.72
CA ASN A 251 5.75 19.44 17.33
C ASN A 251 4.48 19.16 18.12
N ASP A 252 3.93 17.96 18.00
CA ASP A 252 2.81 17.46 18.82
C ASP A 252 3.24 16.24 19.67
N PRO A 253 3.79 16.46 20.88
CA PRO A 253 4.17 15.37 21.77
C PRO A 253 2.99 14.47 22.18
N SER A 254 1.75 14.98 22.15
CA SER A 254 0.58 14.19 22.52
C SER A 254 0.30 13.09 21.49
N ASP A 255 0.53 13.39 20.21
CA ASP A 255 0.40 12.40 19.14
C ASP A 255 1.51 11.35 19.20
N TYR A 256 2.73 11.74 19.55
CA TYR A 256 3.86 10.81 19.75
C TYR A 256 3.49 9.67 20.73
N PHE A 257 2.83 9.98 21.84
CA PHE A 257 2.48 8.97 22.85
C PHE A 257 1.47 7.92 22.36
N LYS A 258 0.76 8.16 21.27
CA LYS A 258 -0.14 7.16 20.65
C LYS A 258 0.64 6.10 19.85
N GLN A 259 1.94 6.32 19.61
CA GLN A 259 2.76 5.55 18.66
C GLN A 259 3.68 4.51 19.34
N ILE A 260 3.31 4.01 20.52
CA ILE A 260 4.13 3.06 21.30
C ILE A 260 4.48 1.80 20.49
N ARG A 261 3.54 1.29 19.68
CA ARG A 261 3.75 0.09 18.86
C ARG A 261 4.81 0.32 17.77
N GLN A 262 4.83 1.51 17.18
CA GLN A 262 5.80 1.93 16.17
C GLN A 262 7.20 2.02 16.79
N VAL A 263 7.30 2.63 17.98
CA VAL A 263 8.57 2.70 18.73
C VAL A 263 9.12 1.30 18.99
N SER A 264 8.32 0.38 19.54
CA SER A 264 8.77 -1.00 19.81
C SER A 264 9.19 -1.76 18.56
N TYR A 265 8.60 -1.47 17.39
CA TYR A 265 9.04 -2.02 16.11
C TYR A 265 10.40 -1.45 15.68
N LEU A 266 10.58 -0.13 15.79
CA LEU A 266 11.78 0.58 15.37
C LEU A 266 13.00 0.25 16.24
N GLU A 267 12.80 -0.01 17.54
CA GLU A 267 13.86 -0.48 18.44
C GLU A 267 14.51 -1.78 17.97
N LYS A 268 13.73 -2.65 17.31
CA LYS A 268 14.17 -3.96 16.80
C LYS A 268 14.60 -3.92 15.33
N THR A 269 14.43 -2.78 14.66
CA THR A 269 14.68 -2.63 13.24
C THR A 269 16.11 -2.14 12.99
N ALA A 270 16.78 -2.68 11.97
CA ALA A 270 18.08 -2.17 11.53
C ALA A 270 17.91 -0.79 10.85
N LEU A 271 18.12 0.29 11.60
CA LEU A 271 17.91 1.67 11.12
C LEU A 271 19.12 2.26 10.38
N GLY A 272 20.30 1.65 10.46
CA GLY A 272 21.52 2.17 9.85
C GLY A 272 21.78 3.62 10.27
N LYS A 273 22.05 4.49 9.30
CA LYS A 273 22.26 5.93 9.49
C LYS A 273 21.01 6.69 9.95
N TRP A 274 19.82 6.08 9.95
CA TRP A 274 18.63 6.69 10.58
C TRP A 274 18.59 6.51 12.10
N LYS A 275 19.51 5.74 12.70
CA LYS A 275 19.53 5.51 14.15
C LYS A 275 19.67 6.80 14.97
N PRO A 276 20.56 7.76 14.63
CA PRO A 276 20.64 9.03 15.36
C PRO A 276 19.34 9.84 15.30
N LEU A 277 18.70 9.88 14.13
CA LEU A 277 17.39 10.53 13.95
C LEU A 277 16.33 9.88 14.85
N PHE A 278 16.24 8.55 14.86
CA PHE A 278 15.31 7.83 15.72
C PHE A 278 15.55 8.09 17.21
N THR A 279 16.81 8.07 17.64
CA THR A 279 17.17 8.39 19.03
C THR A 279 16.75 9.82 19.40
N TRP A 280 16.94 10.77 18.50
CA TRP A 280 16.49 12.15 18.69
C TRP A 280 14.95 12.26 18.76
N ILE A 281 14.23 11.56 17.87
CA ILE A 281 12.75 11.48 17.88
C ILE A 281 12.27 10.97 19.24
N MET A 282 12.86 9.88 19.76
CA MET A 282 12.46 9.32 21.05
C MET A 282 12.78 10.24 22.22
N LYS A 283 13.99 10.79 22.26
CA LYS A 283 14.44 11.67 23.35
C LYS A 283 13.54 12.90 23.49
N ASN A 284 13.12 13.48 22.36
CA ASN A 284 12.37 14.74 22.34
C ASN A 284 10.87 14.54 22.05
N LYS A 285 10.39 13.29 21.98
CA LYS A 285 8.98 12.94 21.73
C LYS A 285 8.45 13.64 20.47
N VAL A 286 9.21 13.53 19.38
CA VAL A 286 8.95 14.28 18.14
C VAL A 286 7.80 13.64 17.38
N SER A 287 6.78 14.46 17.09
CA SER A 287 5.79 14.23 16.04
C SER A 287 5.57 15.54 15.27
N ILE A 288 6.23 15.66 14.12
CA ILE A 288 6.11 16.81 13.21
C ILE A 288 5.42 16.34 11.93
N LYS A 289 4.26 16.92 11.63
CA LYS A 289 3.45 16.56 10.47
C LYS A 289 4.01 17.16 9.18
N GLN A 290 3.88 16.45 8.07
CA GLN A 290 4.30 16.93 6.74
C GLN A 290 3.68 18.29 6.38
N GLN A 291 2.44 18.54 6.82
CA GLN A 291 1.72 19.80 6.62
C GLN A 291 2.50 20.96 7.23
N HIS A 292 3.07 20.79 8.43
CA HIS A 292 3.90 21.81 9.05
C HIS A 292 5.21 22.03 8.29
N MET A 293 5.78 20.98 7.69
CA MET A 293 7.00 21.11 6.89
C MET A 293 6.78 21.99 5.65
N LEU A 294 5.67 21.77 4.92
CA LEU A 294 5.33 22.55 3.73
C LEU A 294 4.84 23.97 4.08
N THR A 295 3.86 24.10 4.96
CA THR A 295 3.25 25.42 5.31
C THR A 295 4.24 26.40 5.93
N ARG A 296 5.30 25.91 6.59
CA ARG A 296 6.37 26.75 7.15
C ARG A 296 7.59 26.89 6.25
N ASN A 297 7.48 26.40 5.01
CA ASN A 297 8.53 26.50 4.00
C ASN A 297 9.89 25.96 4.48
N LEU A 298 9.87 24.86 5.25
CA LEU A 298 11.10 24.26 5.76
C LEU A 298 11.89 23.65 4.60
N MET A 299 13.20 23.92 4.58
CA MET A 299 14.10 23.28 3.62
C MET A 299 14.08 21.76 3.83
N LEU A 300 13.71 21.01 2.80
CA LEU A 300 13.63 19.55 2.78
C LEU A 300 14.91 18.97 2.17
N SER A 301 15.51 18.00 2.86
CA SER A 301 16.73 17.31 2.45
C SER A 301 16.57 15.80 2.54
N SER A 302 17.46 15.06 1.88
CA SER A 302 17.44 13.60 1.84
C SER A 302 18.49 12.97 2.76
N VAL A 303 18.08 12.02 3.59
CA VAL A 303 18.98 11.26 4.48
C VAL A 303 18.97 9.78 4.10
N TYR A 304 20.13 9.26 3.70
CA TYR A 304 20.30 7.84 3.34
C TYR A 304 20.28 6.93 4.57
N ARG A 305 19.70 5.74 4.43
CA ARG A 305 19.67 4.68 5.44
C ARG A 305 21.01 3.96 5.57
N ASN A 306 21.62 3.64 4.44
CA ASN A 306 22.90 2.94 4.33
C ASN A 306 23.77 3.69 3.30
N SER A 307 25.09 3.70 3.49
CA SER A 307 26.08 4.15 2.49
C SER A 307 26.29 3.10 1.41
#